data_AF-A0A9E6BK16-F1
#
_entry.id   AF-A0A9E6BK16-F1
#
_cell.length_a   1.000
_cell.length_b   1.000
_cell.length_c   1.000
_cell.angle_alpha   90.00
_cell.angle_beta   90.00
_cell.angle_gamma   90.00
#
_symmetry.space_group_name_H-M   'P 1'
#
loop_
_entity.id
_entity.type
_entity.pdbx_description
1 polymer ?
#
loop_
_entity_poly.entity_id
_entity_poly.type
_entity_poly.pdbx_seq_one_letter_code
_entity_poly.pdbx_strand_id
1 'polypeptide(L)'
;MARDVKEKLFEIDSKKIELDFLQQQFLVECKRFAARSIEGKVRFAISSNPEKTMALGKAGLTPIKSHVNKMIDNVSDLVEKIINRPELWRHTEQSLSAENFPIDQYLAKKNKGPGIFEKPVKKILSPVGELLISHGLDTDKNWEKNEGTVMYRLPLAWSPEMKDCMDQYNERFNELSKLVYEYESLLTQSSGIDALDLWDSI
;
A
#
# COMPACT_ATOMS: atom_id res chain seq x y z
N MET A 1 22.60 30.60 3.76
CA MET A 1 22.71 29.47 2.83
C MET A 1 23.02 28.15 3.51
N ALA A 2 24.22 27.92 4.07
CA ALA A 2 24.54 26.64 4.76
C ALA A 2 23.66 26.35 5.98
N ARG A 3 23.16 27.40 6.67
CA ARG A 3 22.16 27.29 7.74
C ARG A 3 20.80 26.86 7.21
N ASP A 4 20.34 27.49 6.12
CA ASP A 4 19.03 27.26 5.51
C ASP A 4 18.93 25.85 4.91
N VAL A 5 20.01 25.33 4.32
CA VAL A 5 20.10 23.95 3.83
C VAL A 5 19.98 22.93 4.97
N LYS A 6 20.66 23.17 6.11
CA LYS A 6 20.58 22.30 7.28
C LYS A 6 19.20 22.32 7.94
N GLU A 7 18.58 23.50 8.01
CA GLU A 7 17.21 23.66 8.52
C GLU A 7 16.21 22.89 7.65
N LYS A 8 16.34 22.97 6.32
CA LYS A 8 15.51 22.19 5.39
C LYS A 8 15.70 20.68 5.50
N LEU A 9 16.94 20.20 5.68
CA LEU A 9 17.18 18.78 5.94
C LEU A 9 16.48 18.31 7.22
N PHE A 10 16.52 19.11 8.28
CA PHE A 10 15.82 18.79 9.52
C PHE A 10 14.30 18.74 9.34
N GLU A 11 13.71 19.68 8.58
CA GLU A 11 12.28 19.65 8.23
C GLU A 11 11.92 18.40 7.43
N ILE A 12 12.73 18.03 6.44
CA ILE A 12 12.57 16.81 5.63
C ILE A 12 12.62 15.56 6.51
N ASP A 13 13.62 15.43 7.37
CA ASP A 13 13.78 14.28 8.26
C ASP A 13 12.61 14.17 9.24
N SER A 14 12.17 15.29 9.81
CA SER A 14 10.98 15.34 10.67
C SER A 14 9.73 14.83 9.92
N LYS A 15 9.55 15.25 8.66
CA LYS A 15 8.41 14.80 7.85
C LYS A 15 8.48 13.33 7.47
N LYS A 16 9.67 12.79 7.21
CA LYS A 16 9.86 11.36 6.98
C LYS A 16 9.43 10.53 8.20
N ILE A 17 9.74 10.98 9.42
CA ILE A 17 9.31 10.31 10.66
C ILE A 17 7.77 10.32 10.80
N GLU A 18 7.11 11.43 10.48
CA GLU A 18 5.63 11.48 10.48
C GLU A 18 5.04 10.47 9.49
N LEU A 19 5.64 10.34 8.31
CA LEU A 19 5.21 9.40 7.27
C LEU A 19 5.48 7.94 7.65
N ASP A 20 6.56 7.64 8.36
CA ASP A 20 6.83 6.31 8.92
C ASP A 20 5.72 5.89 9.89
N PHE A 21 5.26 6.80 10.74
CA PHE A 21 4.16 6.53 11.65
C PHE A 21 2.86 6.20 10.89
N LEU A 22 2.52 6.99 9.86
CA LEU A 22 1.35 6.74 9.01
C LEU A 22 1.48 5.43 8.22
N GLN A 23 2.67 5.09 7.72
CA GLN A 23 2.93 3.78 7.11
C GLN A 23 2.63 2.64 8.08
N GLN A 24 3.10 2.72 9.33
CA GLN A 24 2.82 1.68 10.33
C GLN A 24 1.33 1.58 10.66
N GLN A 25 0.62 2.72 10.78
CA GLN A 25 -0.83 2.72 10.94
C GLN A 25 -1.54 2.05 9.75
N PHE A 26 -1.14 2.38 8.53
CA PHE A 26 -1.71 1.77 7.33
C PHE A 26 -1.49 0.26 7.29
N LEU A 27 -0.31 -0.23 7.69
CA LEU A 27 -0.04 -1.67 7.78
C LEU A 27 -0.99 -2.36 8.77
N VAL A 28 -1.27 -1.74 9.93
CA VAL A 28 -2.23 -2.26 10.91
C VAL A 28 -3.64 -2.34 10.32
N GLU A 29 -4.10 -1.28 9.67
CA GLU A 29 -5.44 -1.26 9.07
C GLU A 29 -5.54 -2.21 7.88
N CYS A 30 -4.48 -2.35 7.07
CA CYS A 30 -4.42 -3.30 5.97
C CYS A 30 -4.52 -4.75 6.47
N LYS A 31 -3.86 -5.09 7.59
CA LYS A 31 -3.98 -6.41 8.24
C LYS A 31 -5.42 -6.70 8.67
N ARG A 32 -6.06 -5.75 9.35
CA ARG A 32 -7.47 -5.86 9.79
C ARG A 32 -8.41 -6.02 8.60
N PHE A 33 -8.22 -5.20 7.58
CA PHE A 33 -8.98 -5.25 6.34
C PHE A 33 -8.84 -6.59 5.62
N ALA A 34 -7.61 -7.10 5.48
CA ALA A 34 -7.34 -8.36 4.80
C ALA A 34 -8.00 -9.54 5.51
N ALA A 35 -7.85 -9.65 6.83
CA ALA A 35 -8.50 -10.70 7.64
C ALA A 35 -10.03 -10.68 7.48
N ARG A 36 -10.65 -9.50 7.63
CA ARG A 36 -12.11 -9.33 7.44
C ARG A 36 -12.55 -9.65 6.01
N SER A 37 -11.75 -9.26 5.02
CA SER A 37 -12.05 -9.49 3.60
C SER A 37 -11.97 -10.97 3.24
N ILE A 38 -10.98 -11.69 3.75
CA ILE A 38 -10.84 -13.15 3.57
C ILE A 38 -12.07 -13.85 4.15
N GLU A 39 -12.41 -13.55 5.41
CA GLU A 39 -13.59 -14.16 6.05
C GLU A 39 -14.89 -13.81 5.32
N GLY A 40 -15.08 -12.54 4.95
CA GLY A 40 -16.25 -12.07 4.23
C GLY A 40 -16.43 -12.76 2.88
N LYS A 41 -15.34 -12.94 2.11
CA LYS A 41 -15.37 -13.63 0.82
C LYS A 41 -15.74 -15.10 0.97
N VAL A 42 -15.19 -15.79 1.97
CA VAL A 42 -15.54 -17.20 2.24
C VAL A 42 -17.00 -17.34 2.63
N ARG A 43 -17.48 -16.50 3.55
CA ARG A 43 -18.89 -16.50 3.97
C ARG A 43 -19.82 -16.25 2.79
N PHE A 44 -19.50 -15.25 1.96
CA PHE A 44 -20.26 -14.95 0.75
C PHE A 44 -20.27 -16.16 -0.21
N ALA A 45 -19.12 -16.72 -0.54
CA ALA A 45 -19.00 -17.88 -1.44
C ALA A 45 -19.82 -19.08 -0.96
N ILE A 46 -19.80 -19.37 0.35
CA ILE A 46 -20.61 -20.42 0.97
C ILE A 46 -22.12 -20.09 0.84
N SER A 47 -22.53 -18.88 1.22
CA SER A 47 -23.95 -18.48 1.19
C SER A 47 -24.53 -18.39 -0.22
N SER A 48 -23.71 -18.04 -1.21
CA SER A 48 -24.13 -17.90 -2.61
C SER A 48 -24.09 -19.21 -3.38
N ASN A 49 -23.49 -20.28 -2.82
CA ASN A 49 -23.44 -21.61 -3.42
C ASN A 49 -23.92 -22.69 -2.43
N PRO A 50 -25.19 -22.65 -1.98
CA PRO A 50 -25.70 -23.55 -0.95
C PRO A 50 -25.68 -25.02 -1.40
N GLU A 51 -26.02 -25.31 -2.65
CA GLU A 51 -25.99 -26.69 -3.19
C GLU A 51 -24.58 -27.29 -3.13
N LYS A 52 -23.57 -26.54 -3.56
CA LYS A 52 -22.17 -26.98 -3.51
C LYS A 52 -21.68 -27.13 -2.09
N THR A 53 -22.03 -26.19 -1.21
CA THR A 53 -21.72 -26.25 0.22
C THR A 53 -22.30 -27.49 0.88
N MET A 54 -23.57 -27.80 0.59
CA MET A 54 -24.24 -28.99 1.12
C MET A 54 -23.61 -30.28 0.57
N ALA A 55 -23.22 -30.30 -0.70
CA ALA A 55 -22.55 -31.43 -1.32
C ALA A 55 -21.16 -31.72 -0.71
N LEU A 56 -20.41 -30.68 -0.31
CA LEU A 56 -19.14 -30.84 0.41
C LEU A 56 -19.35 -31.43 1.82
N GLY A 57 -20.48 -31.11 2.44
CA GLY A 57 -20.81 -31.55 3.80
C GLY A 57 -19.77 -31.13 4.84
N LYS A 58 -19.90 -31.67 6.06
CA LYS A 58 -18.98 -31.34 7.16
C LYS A 58 -17.54 -31.74 6.83
N ALA A 59 -17.34 -32.92 6.25
CA ALA A 59 -16.02 -33.47 5.95
C ALA A 59 -15.25 -32.61 4.93
N GLY A 60 -15.91 -32.06 3.91
CA GLY A 60 -15.28 -31.17 2.92
C GLY A 60 -15.10 -29.74 3.43
N LEU A 61 -15.98 -29.22 4.28
CA LEU A 61 -15.89 -27.86 4.79
C LEU A 61 -14.86 -27.68 5.91
N THR A 62 -14.60 -28.72 6.72
CA THR A 62 -13.59 -28.68 7.79
C THR A 62 -12.18 -28.29 7.29
N PRO A 63 -11.61 -28.91 6.25
CA PRO A 63 -10.28 -28.52 5.75
C PRO A 63 -10.27 -27.11 5.14
N ILE A 64 -11.37 -26.67 4.51
CA ILE A 64 -11.49 -25.30 3.98
C ILE A 64 -11.44 -24.30 5.13
N LYS A 65 -12.23 -24.50 6.19
CA LYS A 65 -12.22 -23.63 7.37
C LYS A 65 -10.86 -23.61 8.06
N SER A 66 -10.18 -24.75 8.15
CA SER A 66 -8.83 -24.82 8.70
C SER A 66 -7.83 -24.01 7.87
N HIS A 67 -7.87 -24.11 6.54
CA HIS A 67 -7.03 -23.30 5.65
C HIS A 67 -7.33 -21.80 5.78
N VAL A 68 -8.60 -21.41 5.86
CA VAL A 68 -8.99 -20.01 6.05
C VAL A 68 -8.45 -19.46 7.37
N ASN A 69 -8.57 -20.21 8.46
CA ASN A 69 -8.01 -19.78 9.75
C ASN A 69 -6.49 -19.60 9.66
N LYS A 70 -5.77 -20.55 9.06
CA LYS A 70 -4.33 -20.41 8.83
C LYS A 70 -3.98 -19.21 7.96
N MET A 71 -4.78 -18.89 6.95
CA MET A 71 -4.58 -17.70 6.13
C MET A 71 -4.73 -16.43 6.98
N ILE A 72 -5.78 -16.36 7.80
CA ILE A 72 -6.05 -15.24 8.71
C ILE A 72 -4.91 -15.06 9.72
N ASP A 73 -4.44 -16.16 10.33
CA ASP A 73 -3.31 -16.13 11.27
C ASP A 73 -2.02 -15.61 10.62
N ASN A 74 -1.82 -15.90 9.33
CA ASN A 74 -0.65 -15.46 8.55
C ASN A 74 -0.85 -14.12 7.82
N VAL A 75 -1.98 -13.42 7.99
CA VAL A 75 -2.24 -12.14 7.31
C VAL A 75 -1.18 -11.10 7.64
N SER A 76 -0.73 -11.04 8.91
CA SER A 76 0.32 -10.11 9.32
C SER A 76 1.57 -10.25 8.47
N ASP A 77 2.09 -11.46 8.32
CA ASP A 77 3.31 -11.72 7.56
C ASP A 77 3.14 -11.42 6.08
N LEU A 78 1.97 -11.73 5.52
CA LEU A 78 1.66 -11.42 4.13
C LEU A 78 1.60 -9.91 3.87
N VAL A 79 0.98 -9.15 4.78
CA VAL A 79 0.91 -7.69 4.66
C VAL A 79 2.30 -7.08 4.77
N GLU A 80 3.10 -7.49 5.75
CA GLU A 80 4.49 -7.01 5.86
C GLU A 80 5.28 -7.32 4.57
N LYS A 81 5.24 -8.57 4.10
CA LYS A 81 5.99 -9.00 2.92
C LYS A 81 5.57 -8.29 1.63
N ILE A 82 4.32 -7.88 1.50
CA ILE A 82 3.76 -7.34 0.24
C ILE A 82 3.68 -5.82 0.26
N ILE A 83 3.27 -5.24 1.39
CA ILE A 83 2.98 -3.80 1.52
C ILE A 83 4.16 -3.05 2.12
N ASN A 84 4.90 -3.62 3.06
CA ASN A 84 6.02 -2.94 3.73
C ASN A 84 7.30 -3.00 2.89
N ARG A 85 7.22 -2.55 1.63
CA ARG A 85 8.34 -2.53 0.68
C ARG A 85 8.72 -1.11 0.33
N PRO A 86 10.02 -0.74 0.32
CA PRO A 86 10.45 0.63 0.04
C PRO A 86 9.87 1.21 -1.25
N GLU A 87 9.72 0.39 -2.30
CA GLU A 87 9.16 0.82 -3.58
C GLU A 87 7.71 1.32 -3.53
N LEU A 88 6.96 0.96 -2.48
CA LEU A 88 5.60 1.44 -2.23
C LEU A 88 5.56 2.71 -1.35
N TRP A 89 6.69 3.08 -0.75
CA TRP A 89 6.82 4.12 0.26
C TRP A 89 7.97 5.07 -0.09
N ARG A 90 7.72 5.93 -1.08
CA ARG A 90 8.74 6.86 -1.62
C ARG A 90 9.38 7.79 -0.59
N HIS A 91 8.75 8.03 0.56
CA HIS A 91 9.39 8.82 1.62
C HIS A 91 10.65 8.15 2.19
N THR A 92 10.77 6.83 2.03
CA THR A 92 11.94 6.04 2.45
C THR A 92 13.13 6.15 1.49
N GLU A 93 12.95 6.79 0.32
CA GLU A 93 14.03 7.03 -0.63
C GLU A 93 15.12 7.90 0.02
N GLN A 94 16.38 7.50 -0.15
CA GLN A 94 17.53 8.24 0.38
C GLN A 94 17.87 9.46 -0.48
N SER A 95 17.65 9.37 -1.79
CA SER A 95 17.85 10.48 -2.71
C SER A 95 16.79 11.56 -2.50
N LEU A 96 17.21 12.81 -2.34
CA LEU A 96 16.34 13.99 -2.20
C LEU A 96 16.18 14.75 -3.52
N SER A 97 16.13 14.05 -4.66
CA SER A 97 15.74 14.69 -5.93
C SER A 97 14.22 14.73 -6.05
N ALA A 98 13.66 15.87 -6.47
CA ALA A 98 12.21 16.07 -6.55
C ALA A 98 11.50 15.07 -7.47
N GLU A 99 12.20 14.50 -8.47
CA GLU A 99 11.65 13.47 -9.35
C GLU A 99 11.19 12.20 -8.60
N ASN A 100 11.79 11.92 -7.44
CA ASN A 100 11.44 10.78 -6.60
C ASN A 100 10.22 11.03 -5.70
N PHE A 101 9.72 12.27 -5.65
CA PHE A 101 8.61 12.69 -4.79
C PHE A 101 7.45 13.32 -5.59
N PRO A 102 6.83 12.58 -6.53
CA PRO A 102 5.77 13.12 -7.36
C PRO A 102 4.51 13.43 -6.54
N ILE A 103 3.98 14.64 -6.72
CA ILE A 103 2.75 15.11 -6.07
C ILE A 103 1.58 14.19 -6.42
N ASP A 104 0.68 13.97 -5.45
CA ASP A 104 -0.57 13.20 -5.60
C ASP A 104 -0.39 11.72 -5.96
N GLN A 105 0.82 11.17 -5.81
CA GLN A 105 1.07 9.73 -6.01
C GLN A 105 0.18 8.85 -5.13
N TYR A 106 -0.13 9.33 -3.92
CA TYR A 106 -0.93 8.61 -2.93
C TYR A 106 -2.36 9.10 -2.85
N LEU A 107 -2.82 9.87 -3.84
CA LEU A 107 -4.19 10.39 -3.85
C LEU A 107 -5.20 9.24 -4.08
N ALA A 108 -6.11 9.07 -3.13
CA ALA A 108 -7.23 8.16 -3.26
C ALA A 108 -8.27 8.70 -4.27
N LYS A 109 -8.96 7.80 -4.98
CA LYS A 109 -10.01 8.17 -5.96
C LYS A 109 -11.36 7.63 -5.53
N LYS A 110 -12.22 8.51 -5.00
CA LYS A 110 -13.58 8.19 -4.53
C LYS A 110 -13.55 7.05 -3.49
N ASN A 111 -14.12 5.90 -3.83
CA ASN A 111 -14.18 4.72 -2.95
C ASN A 111 -12.99 3.79 -3.09
N LYS A 112 -12.01 4.12 -3.92
CA LYS A 112 -10.80 3.33 -4.16
C LYS A 112 -9.63 3.96 -3.42
N GLY A 113 -8.75 3.12 -2.88
CA GLY A 113 -7.45 3.59 -2.40
C GLY A 113 -6.52 4.02 -3.53
N PRO A 114 -5.30 4.46 -3.18
CA PRO A 114 -4.31 4.89 -4.16
C PRO A 114 -3.92 3.74 -5.09
N GLY A 115 -3.74 4.06 -6.38
CA GLY A 115 -3.50 3.06 -7.42
C GLY A 115 -2.27 2.17 -7.14
N ILE A 116 -1.23 2.74 -6.51
CA ILE A 116 0.00 2.03 -6.14
C ILE A 116 -0.26 0.84 -5.20
N PHE A 117 -1.31 0.90 -4.38
CA PHE A 117 -1.67 -0.17 -3.44
C PHE A 117 -2.74 -1.14 -3.97
N GLU A 118 -3.37 -0.89 -5.12
CA GLU A 118 -4.45 -1.75 -5.60
C GLU A 118 -3.98 -3.19 -5.88
N LYS A 119 -2.92 -3.36 -6.68
CA LYS A 119 -2.37 -4.69 -7.01
C LYS A 119 -1.77 -5.37 -5.76
N PRO A 120 -0.95 -4.70 -4.92
CA PRO A 120 -0.46 -5.29 -3.67
C PRO A 120 -1.57 -5.79 -2.74
N VAL A 121 -2.61 -4.99 -2.49
CA VAL A 121 -3.71 -5.41 -1.59
C VAL A 121 -4.52 -6.56 -2.20
N LYS A 122 -4.76 -6.56 -3.51
CA LYS A 122 -5.39 -7.70 -4.21
C LYS A 122 -4.56 -8.98 -4.07
N LYS A 123 -3.23 -8.88 -4.10
CA LYS A 123 -2.31 -10.03 -3.95
C LYS A 123 -2.40 -10.66 -2.57
N ILE A 124 -2.62 -9.87 -1.51
CA ILE A 124 -2.88 -10.41 -0.16
C ILE A 124 -4.11 -11.34 -0.16
N LEU A 125 -5.12 -11.04 -0.98
CA LEU A 125 -6.36 -11.82 -1.08
C LEU A 125 -6.27 -12.99 -2.08
N SER A 126 -5.17 -13.15 -2.81
CA SER A 126 -4.99 -14.23 -3.80
C SER A 126 -5.23 -15.63 -3.22
N PRO A 127 -4.67 -15.98 -2.04
CA PRO A 127 -4.78 -17.34 -1.52
C PRO A 127 -6.22 -17.80 -1.26
N VAL A 128 -7.10 -16.89 -0.81
CA VAL A 128 -8.51 -17.23 -0.59
C VAL A 128 -9.23 -17.46 -1.92
N GLY A 129 -8.89 -16.72 -2.99
CA GLY A 129 -9.43 -16.97 -4.32
C GLY A 129 -9.07 -18.35 -4.85
N GLU A 130 -7.79 -18.73 -4.75
CA GLU A 130 -7.31 -20.06 -5.13
C GLU A 130 -8.03 -21.18 -4.37
N LEU A 131 -8.24 -20.98 -3.06
CA LEU A 131 -8.96 -21.93 -2.22
C LEU A 131 -10.43 -22.08 -2.64
N LEU A 132 -11.13 -20.97 -2.90
CA LEU A 132 -12.55 -21.00 -3.26
C LEU A 132 -12.77 -21.62 -4.64
N ILE A 133 -11.95 -21.27 -5.64
CA ILE A 133 -12.02 -21.84 -6.99
C ILE A 133 -11.71 -23.34 -6.96
N SER A 134 -10.68 -23.77 -6.22
CA SER A 134 -10.29 -25.19 -6.17
C SER A 134 -11.36 -26.11 -5.57
N HIS A 135 -12.25 -25.57 -4.73
CA HIS A 135 -13.39 -26.29 -4.17
C HIS A 135 -14.71 -26.06 -4.93
N GLY A 136 -14.67 -25.29 -6.03
CA GLY A 136 -15.84 -24.93 -6.83
C GLY A 136 -16.85 -24.06 -6.08
N LEU A 137 -16.41 -23.30 -5.07
CA LEU A 137 -17.22 -22.36 -4.29
C LEU A 137 -17.23 -20.96 -4.90
N ASP A 138 -16.35 -20.69 -5.87
CA ASP A 138 -16.33 -19.46 -6.65
C ASP A 138 -15.78 -19.75 -8.06
N THR A 139 -15.79 -18.74 -8.92
CA THR A 139 -15.46 -18.85 -10.36
C THR A 139 -14.55 -17.73 -10.82
N ASP A 140 -14.14 -17.82 -12.09
CA ASP A 140 -13.37 -16.80 -12.81
C ASP A 140 -14.14 -15.48 -13.04
N LYS A 141 -15.42 -15.41 -12.68
CA LYS A 141 -16.20 -14.16 -12.71
C LYS A 141 -15.72 -13.17 -11.66
N ASN A 142 -15.38 -13.65 -10.46
CA ASN A 142 -14.94 -12.84 -9.33
C ASN A 142 -13.41 -12.78 -9.21
N TRP A 143 -12.72 -13.74 -9.82
CA TRP A 143 -11.29 -13.94 -9.72
C TRP A 143 -10.67 -14.10 -11.11
N GLU A 144 -9.56 -13.44 -11.38
CA GLU A 144 -8.88 -13.56 -12.67
C GLU A 144 -7.44 -14.04 -12.47
N LYS A 145 -6.96 -14.88 -13.38
CA LYS A 145 -5.56 -15.31 -13.36
C LYS A 145 -4.72 -14.27 -14.08
N ASN A 146 -3.89 -13.55 -13.34
CA ASN A 146 -2.98 -12.52 -13.83
C ASN A 146 -1.54 -12.93 -13.51
N GLU A 147 -0.69 -13.10 -14.53
CA GLU A 147 0.72 -13.49 -14.36
C GLU A 147 0.90 -14.75 -13.48
N GLY A 148 0.01 -15.73 -13.62
CA GLY A 148 0.04 -16.96 -12.83
C GLY A 148 -0.56 -16.85 -11.42
N THR A 149 -0.96 -15.66 -10.97
CA THR A 149 -1.56 -15.39 -9.66
C THR A 149 -3.06 -15.17 -9.77
N VAL A 150 -3.87 -15.70 -8.86
CA VAL A 150 -5.33 -15.47 -8.85
C VAL A 150 -5.64 -14.16 -8.14
N MET A 151 -6.13 -13.16 -8.86
CA MET A 151 -6.44 -11.85 -8.29
C MET A 151 -7.93 -11.59 -8.25
N TYR A 152 -8.40 -10.88 -7.22
CA TYR A 152 -9.79 -10.45 -7.16
C TYR A 152 -10.05 -9.42 -8.25
N ARG A 153 -11.03 -9.70 -9.13
CA ARG A 153 -11.32 -8.91 -10.32
C ARG A 153 -11.94 -7.56 -9.98
N LEU A 154 -12.87 -7.55 -9.02
CA LEU A 154 -13.63 -6.35 -8.68
C LEU A 154 -12.79 -5.33 -7.91
N PRO A 155 -13.11 -4.03 -8.00
CA PRO A 155 -12.47 -3.01 -7.18
C PRO A 155 -12.58 -3.33 -5.69
N LEU A 156 -11.50 -3.08 -4.94
CA LEU A 156 -11.51 -3.22 -3.49
C LEU A 156 -12.21 -2.03 -2.86
N ALA A 157 -13.26 -2.29 -2.09
CA ALA A 157 -13.86 -1.30 -1.21
C ALA A 157 -13.00 -1.21 0.07
N TRP A 158 -12.06 -0.26 0.10
CA TRP A 158 -11.20 -0.03 1.24
C TRP A 158 -12.01 0.35 2.48
N SER A 159 -11.52 -0.05 3.66
CA SER A 159 -12.14 0.37 4.92
C SER A 159 -12.00 1.89 5.09
N PRO A 160 -12.93 2.54 5.82
CA PRO A 160 -12.80 3.96 6.14
C PRO A 160 -11.44 4.30 6.75
N GLU A 161 -10.96 3.47 7.68
CA GLU A 161 -9.70 3.70 8.39
C GLU A 161 -8.48 3.66 7.45
N MET A 162 -8.47 2.75 6.46
CA MET A 162 -7.42 2.72 5.44
C MET A 162 -7.42 3.97 4.56
N LYS A 163 -8.61 4.49 4.24
CA LYS A 163 -8.75 5.70 3.42
C LYS A 163 -8.27 6.93 4.20
N ASP A 164 -8.78 7.12 5.41
CA ASP A 164 -8.41 8.25 6.27
C ASP A 164 -6.90 8.27 6.54
N CYS A 165 -6.28 7.10 6.72
CA CYS A 165 -4.83 6.98 6.89
C CYS A 165 -4.08 7.38 5.61
N MET A 166 -4.52 6.93 4.43
CA MET A 166 -3.87 7.31 3.16
C MET A 166 -4.11 8.75 2.74
N ASP A 167 -5.26 9.33 3.08
CA ASP A 167 -5.53 10.75 2.81
C ASP A 167 -4.56 11.62 3.64
N GLN A 168 -4.37 11.29 4.92
CA GLN A 168 -3.36 11.93 5.77
C GLN A 168 -1.94 11.69 5.25
N TYR A 169 -1.62 10.47 4.85
CA TYR A 169 -0.32 10.14 4.27
C TYR A 169 -0.06 10.97 3.00
N ASN A 170 -1.04 11.09 2.10
CA ASN A 170 -0.92 11.87 0.88
C ASN A 170 -0.71 13.36 1.17
N GLU A 171 -1.43 13.93 2.13
CA GLU A 171 -1.25 15.32 2.55
C GLU A 171 0.20 15.56 3.04
N ARG A 172 0.69 14.72 3.95
CA ARG A 172 2.06 14.82 4.49
C ARG A 172 3.12 14.53 3.44
N PHE A 173 2.85 13.62 2.51
CA PHE A 173 3.75 13.32 1.41
C PHE A 173 3.86 14.52 0.45
N ASN A 174 2.75 15.18 0.14
CA ASN A 174 2.76 16.39 -0.67
C ASN A 174 3.49 17.56 0.02
N GLU A 175 3.45 17.66 1.35
CA GLU A 175 4.29 18.59 2.11
C GLU A 175 5.77 18.24 1.96
N LEU A 176 6.14 16.96 2.12
CA LEU A 176 7.51 16.48 1.90
C LEU A 176 8.00 16.78 0.48
N SER A 177 7.18 16.51 -0.55
CA SER A 177 7.51 16.82 -1.95
C SER A 177 7.88 18.29 -2.15
N LYS A 178 7.13 19.21 -1.51
CA LYS A 178 7.44 20.66 -1.57
C LYS A 178 8.76 20.98 -0.90
N LEU A 179 9.01 20.42 0.28
CA LEU A 179 10.28 20.63 1.00
C LEU A 179 11.49 20.11 0.21
N VAL A 180 11.36 18.95 -0.43
CA VAL A 180 12.41 18.38 -1.28
C VAL A 180 12.68 19.28 -2.49
N TYR A 181 11.63 19.78 -3.14
CA TYR A 181 11.76 20.73 -4.25
C TYR A 181 12.46 22.04 -3.83
N GLU A 182 12.08 22.59 -2.67
CA GLU A 182 12.73 23.78 -2.11
C GLU A 182 14.21 23.51 -1.79
N TYR A 183 14.52 22.35 -1.21
CA TYR A 183 15.88 21.92 -0.91
C TYR A 183 16.74 21.82 -2.17
N GLU A 184 16.25 21.17 -3.23
CA GLU A 184 16.95 21.03 -4.51
C GLU A 184 17.18 22.39 -5.18
N SER A 185 16.20 23.30 -5.10
CA SER A 185 16.33 24.68 -5.57
C SER A 185 17.42 25.44 -4.80
N LEU A 186 17.49 25.30 -3.47
CA LEU A 186 18.52 25.94 -2.64
C LEU A 186 19.93 25.44 -2.98
N LEU A 187 20.09 24.14 -3.23
CA LEU A 187 21.37 23.56 -3.66
C LEU A 187 21.81 24.12 -5.02
N THR A 188 20.88 24.26 -5.95
CA THR A 188 21.16 24.80 -7.29
C THR A 188 21.58 26.28 -7.20
N GLN A 189 20.89 27.07 -6.37
CA GLN A 189 21.25 28.47 -6.15
C GLN A 189 22.63 28.62 -5.48
N SER A 190 22.93 27.81 -4.46
CA SER A 190 24.24 27.82 -3.81
C SER A 190 25.36 27.51 -4.78
N SER A 191 25.19 26.46 -5.58
CA SER A 191 26.19 26.06 -6.58
C SER A 191 26.42 27.14 -7.64
N GLY A 192 25.36 27.87 -8.02
CA GLY A 192 25.46 28.99 -8.95
C GLY A 192 26.24 30.19 -8.38
N ILE A 193 26.04 30.49 -7.09
CA ILE A 193 26.78 31.56 -6.40
C ILE A 193 28.25 31.18 -6.24
N ASP A 194 28.53 29.95 -5.80
CA ASP A 194 29.91 29.46 -5.63
C ASP A 194 30.69 29.48 -6.98
N ALA A 195 30.00 29.19 -8.09
CA ALA A 195 30.59 29.26 -9.42
C ALA A 195 30.87 30.70 -9.89
N LEU A 196 30.00 31.65 -9.55
CA LEU A 196 30.20 33.08 -9.83
C LEU A 196 31.35 33.65 -8.99
N ASP A 197 31.40 33.34 -7.71
CA ASP A 197 32.48 33.77 -6.80
C ASP A 197 33.84 33.22 -7.26
N LEU A 198 33.89 31.98 -7.74
CA LEU A 198 35.10 31.40 -8.33
C LEU A 198 35.52 32.14 -9.61
N TRP A 199 34.57 32.46 -10.49
CA TRP A 199 34.83 33.21 -11.72
C TRP A 199 35.37 34.62 -11.42
N ASP A 200 34.76 35.33 -10.48
CA ASP A 200 35.18 36.68 -10.07
C ASP A 200 36.52 36.69 -9.32
N SER A 201 37.00 35.53 -8.85
CA SER A 201 38.29 35.38 -8.16
C SER A 201 39.50 35.17 -9.10
N ILE A 202 39.28 34.98 -10.40
CA ILE A 202 40.31 34.79 -11.45
C ILE A 202 40.70 36.15 -12.05
#